data_AF-A0AA38CVG6-F1
#
_entry.id   AF-A0AA38CVG6-F1
#
_cell.length_a   1.000
_cell.length_b   1.000
_cell.length_c   1.000
_cell.angle_alpha   90.00
_cell.angle_beta   90.00
_cell.angle_gamma   90.00
#
_symmetry.space_group_name_H-M   'P 1'
#
loop_
_entity.id
_entity.type
_entity.pdbx_description
1 polymer ?
#
loop_
_entity_poly.entity_id
_entity_poly.type
_entity_poly.pdbx_seq_one_letter_code
_entity_poly.pdbx_strand_id
1 'polypeptide(L)'
;MSRHPGAGTQPMRRRVVVHEGTDVLPAVAVERVASTWLPTDHARFRMHGFRDSNGVEHVALVHGDVAGAPDPVLLRMHSECLTGDALGSRRCDCGEQLQASMARIAAAGVGVVIYVRGHEGRGIGLLEKLRAYALQDRGVDTVDANLALGHPADARTFDAAAAILRDLGVQRVDLLSSNPLKEHALTALNVEVSRRRGLDVLDRADNAAYLETKRRRMSHDAAGRTSSPPPPPSSKPTSHPTSAPTTTTATDAEVWRSLLAGRPAADPDHELVRRYGPLATAPRVVVAQLAQSADGFITSAAGTGDVVTGPEDHRHLHRLRALVDAVVVGVTTVVVDDPRLTVRETEGDDPVRVVLDPHGRAPRTAGVFTDGLAPTLWLTGRPDVRPPSDQVEVVHLAGPDGGPLAAARVPGAVVAILRERGRGRVLVEGGGRTVSSFLAAGALDRLYLTTAPILMGGGVPGLRFEALGSRTGIHRPTVRRHLLGADTCTEFDLSVG
;
A
#
# COMPACT_ATOMS: atom_id res chain seq x y z
N MET A 1 30.46 -58.66 32.09
CA MET A 1 29.48 -58.08 31.16
C MET A 1 29.81 -56.61 30.99
N SER A 2 30.08 -56.18 29.74
CA SER A 2 30.15 -54.80 29.20
C SER A 2 31.03 -53.75 29.90
N ARG A 3 31.64 -52.75 29.25
CA ARG A 3 32.16 -52.46 27.89
C ARG A 3 32.84 -51.08 28.05
N HIS A 4 33.95 -50.91 27.35
CA HIS A 4 34.79 -49.73 27.04
C HIS A 4 34.21 -48.28 26.96
N PRO A 5 35.12 -47.27 26.87
CA PRO A 5 34.97 -45.87 27.28
C PRO A 5 34.64 -44.90 26.13
N GLY A 6 34.48 -43.60 26.42
CA GLY A 6 34.40 -42.56 25.39
C GLY A 6 34.60 -41.14 25.93
N ALA A 7 35.73 -40.55 25.57
CA ALA A 7 36.07 -39.15 25.79
C ALA A 7 35.05 -38.20 25.14
N GLY A 8 34.59 -37.20 25.89
CA GLY A 8 33.76 -36.10 25.41
C GLY A 8 34.55 -34.80 25.37
N THR A 9 35.07 -34.48 24.20
CA THR A 9 35.68 -33.21 23.81
C THR A 9 34.72 -32.03 24.03
N GLN A 10 35.14 -31.04 24.81
CA GLN A 10 34.52 -29.70 24.83
C GLN A 10 34.82 -28.98 23.50
N PRO A 11 33.83 -28.40 22.81
CA PRO A 11 34.09 -27.33 21.87
C PRO A 11 33.94 -25.97 22.55
N MET A 12 34.97 -25.16 22.36
CA MET A 12 35.09 -23.75 22.72
C MET A 12 33.84 -22.94 22.34
N ARG A 13 33.36 -22.14 23.29
CA ARG A 13 32.40 -21.06 23.05
C ARG A 13 33.06 -20.01 22.14
N ARG A 14 32.76 -20.03 20.84
CA ARG A 14 33.02 -18.88 19.96
C ARG A 14 31.98 -17.80 20.27
N ARG A 15 32.44 -16.67 20.82
CA ARG A 15 31.71 -15.40 20.80
C ARG A 15 31.41 -15.06 19.33
N VAL A 16 30.15 -15.08 18.95
CA VAL A 16 29.69 -14.38 17.76
C VAL A 16 29.42 -12.95 18.21
N VAL A 17 30.34 -12.06 17.83
CA VAL A 17 30.10 -10.62 17.82
C VAL A 17 29.08 -10.39 16.70
N VAL A 18 27.84 -10.10 17.07
CA VAL A 18 26.80 -9.69 16.10
C VAL A 18 27.02 -8.21 15.87
N HIS A 19 27.48 -7.87 14.67
CA HIS A 19 27.55 -6.50 14.20
C HIS A 19 26.14 -5.93 14.05
N GLU A 20 25.97 -4.72 14.56
CA GLU A 20 24.84 -3.82 14.31
C GLU A 20 24.64 -3.63 12.79
N GLY A 21 23.37 -3.58 12.37
CA GLY A 21 23.04 -3.27 10.99
C GLY A 21 21.57 -3.49 10.67
N THR A 22 20.81 -2.40 10.70
CA THR A 22 19.86 -2.00 9.65
C THR A 22 18.80 -3.03 9.19
N ASP A 23 17.53 -2.73 9.57
CA ASP A 23 16.47 -2.32 8.63
C ASP A 23 15.30 -3.31 8.29
N VAL A 24 14.13 -2.69 7.99
CA VAL A 24 13.07 -3.13 7.03
C VAL A 24 11.83 -3.96 7.43
N LEU A 25 10.71 -3.53 6.82
CA LEU A 25 9.38 -4.15 6.67
C LEU A 25 9.42 -5.69 6.58
N PRO A 26 8.44 -6.46 7.12
CA PRO A 26 8.42 -7.90 6.95
C PRO A 26 8.16 -8.19 5.48
N ALA A 27 9.15 -8.85 4.88
CA ALA A 27 9.08 -9.40 3.55
C ALA A 27 7.90 -10.37 3.43
N VAL A 28 7.26 -10.40 2.25
CA VAL A 28 6.51 -11.58 1.83
C VAL A 28 7.42 -12.80 2.01
N ALA A 29 6.97 -13.74 2.84
CA ALA A 29 7.72 -14.98 3.05
C ALA A 29 7.55 -15.87 1.82
N VAL A 30 8.64 -16.51 1.40
CA VAL A 30 8.63 -17.50 0.33
C VAL A 30 9.22 -18.80 0.87
N GLU A 31 8.59 -19.91 0.52
CA GLU A 31 9.07 -21.25 0.79
C GLU A 31 9.59 -21.86 -0.52
N ARG A 32 10.83 -22.34 -0.53
CA ARG A 32 11.36 -23.12 -1.66
C ARG A 32 10.83 -24.56 -1.59
N VAL A 33 9.81 -24.84 -2.37
CA VAL A 33 9.07 -26.12 -2.34
C VAL A 33 9.81 -27.22 -3.11
N ALA A 34 10.40 -26.89 -4.26
CA ALA A 34 11.01 -27.89 -5.13
C ALA A 34 12.21 -27.33 -5.91
N SER A 35 13.13 -28.22 -6.28
CA SER A 35 14.30 -27.89 -7.10
C SER A 35 14.59 -28.99 -8.12
N THR A 36 14.76 -28.64 -9.38
CA THR A 36 15.05 -29.59 -10.47
C THR A 36 15.95 -28.98 -11.54
N TRP A 37 16.40 -29.79 -12.48
CA TRP A 37 17.13 -29.33 -13.66
C TRP A 37 16.14 -29.09 -14.81
N LEU A 38 16.24 -27.91 -15.44
CA LEU A 38 15.50 -27.55 -16.64
C LEU A 38 16.47 -27.37 -17.81
N PRO A 39 16.64 -28.39 -18.68
CA PRO A 39 17.33 -28.20 -19.94
C PRO A 39 16.48 -27.31 -20.86
N THR A 40 17.12 -26.33 -21.49
CA THR A 40 16.50 -25.41 -22.46
C THR A 40 17.44 -25.23 -23.64
N ASP A 41 16.96 -24.61 -24.72
CA ASP A 41 17.79 -24.31 -25.89
C ASP A 41 18.95 -23.35 -25.59
N HIS A 42 18.87 -22.58 -24.49
CA HIS A 42 19.90 -21.61 -24.11
C HIS A 42 20.96 -22.21 -23.19
N ALA A 43 20.52 -22.93 -22.17
CA ALA A 43 21.38 -23.58 -21.19
C ALA A 43 20.58 -24.59 -20.35
N ARG A 44 21.31 -25.37 -19.54
CA ARG A 44 20.72 -26.12 -18.43
C ARG A 44 20.64 -25.22 -17.19
N PHE A 45 19.42 -24.90 -16.77
CA PHE A 45 19.16 -24.09 -15.57
C PHE A 45 18.80 -24.98 -14.38
N ARG A 46 19.18 -24.55 -13.18
CA ARG A 46 18.56 -25.06 -11.95
C ARG A 46 17.25 -24.29 -11.75
N MET A 47 16.13 -25.00 -11.84
CA MET A 47 14.80 -24.44 -11.62
C MET A 47 14.37 -24.66 -10.18
N HIS A 48 13.96 -23.60 -9.52
CA HIS A 48 13.44 -23.61 -8.16
C HIS A 48 11.99 -23.16 -8.17
N GLY A 49 11.10 -23.97 -7.61
CA GLY A 49 9.70 -23.62 -7.38
C GLY A 49 9.52 -23.06 -5.98
N PHE A 50 8.90 -21.89 -5.89
CA PHE A 50 8.62 -21.18 -4.65
C PHE A 50 7.12 -21.03 -4.44
N ARG A 51 6.68 -21.03 -3.19
CA ARG A 51 5.32 -20.63 -2.80
C ARG A 51 5.41 -19.45 -1.85
N ASP A 52 4.70 -18.36 -2.14
CA ASP A 52 4.63 -17.20 -1.26
C ASP A 52 3.59 -17.39 -0.14
N SER A 53 3.57 -16.47 0.83
CA SER A 53 2.62 -16.48 1.94
C SER A 53 1.15 -16.31 1.53
N ASN A 54 0.87 -15.94 0.28
CA ASN A 54 -0.47 -15.85 -0.30
C ASN A 54 -0.85 -17.12 -1.08
N GLY A 55 0.03 -18.12 -1.12
CA GLY A 55 -0.16 -19.36 -1.87
C GLY A 55 0.16 -19.25 -3.36
N VAL A 56 0.70 -18.13 -3.84
CA VAL A 56 1.11 -17.95 -5.24
C VAL A 56 2.43 -18.68 -5.49
N GLU A 57 2.47 -19.44 -6.58
CA GLU A 57 3.65 -20.22 -6.95
C GLU A 57 4.51 -19.43 -7.94
N HIS A 58 5.80 -19.24 -7.62
CA HIS A 58 6.77 -18.55 -8.47
C HIS A 58 7.90 -19.49 -8.88
N VAL A 59 8.66 -19.10 -9.91
CA VAL A 59 9.79 -19.90 -10.39
C VAL A 59 11.04 -19.04 -10.51
N ALA A 60 12.19 -19.57 -10.08
CA ALA A 60 13.50 -19.01 -10.40
C ALA A 60 14.30 -19.99 -11.26
N LEU A 61 14.86 -19.51 -12.37
CA LEU A 61 15.81 -20.21 -13.22
C LEU A 61 17.21 -19.67 -12.93
N VAL A 62 18.06 -20.51 -12.36
CA VAL A 62 19.42 -20.16 -11.94
C VAL A 62 20.42 -20.80 -12.87
N HIS A 63 21.35 -20.01 -13.39
CA HIS A 63 22.51 -20.48 -14.16
C HIS A 63 23.79 -20.17 -13.38
N GLY A 64 24.73 -21.11 -13.35
CA GLY A 64 25.95 -21.00 -12.55
C GLY A 64 25.72 -21.11 -11.04
N ASP A 65 26.77 -20.86 -10.26
CA ASP A 65 26.73 -20.78 -8.80
C ASP A 65 26.53 -19.31 -8.38
N VAL A 66 25.28 -18.92 -8.17
CA VAL A 66 24.92 -17.52 -7.82
C VAL A 66 25.21 -17.16 -6.36
N ALA A 67 25.35 -18.15 -5.48
CA ALA A 67 25.66 -17.91 -4.06
C ALA A 67 27.17 -17.75 -3.83
N GLY A 68 28.00 -18.43 -4.65
CA GLY A 68 29.46 -18.33 -4.63
C GLY A 68 30.06 -17.33 -5.62
N ALA A 69 29.26 -16.77 -6.53
CA ALA A 69 29.75 -15.81 -7.53
C ALA A 69 30.05 -14.43 -6.92
N PRO A 70 31.04 -13.70 -7.46
CA PRO A 70 31.24 -12.31 -7.09
C PRO A 70 30.06 -11.45 -7.57
N ASP A 71 29.56 -10.58 -6.70
CA ASP A 71 28.56 -9.58 -7.05
C ASP A 71 29.10 -8.58 -8.10
N PRO A 72 28.22 -8.01 -8.96
CA PRO A 72 26.77 -8.21 -9.02
C PRO A 72 26.33 -9.41 -9.88
N VAL A 73 25.28 -10.09 -9.44
CA VAL A 73 24.65 -11.20 -10.21
C VAL A 73 23.70 -10.65 -11.27
N LEU A 74 23.76 -11.17 -12.50
CA LEU A 74 22.85 -10.77 -13.57
C LEU A 74 21.41 -11.25 -13.27
N LEU A 75 20.45 -10.33 -13.23
CA LEU A 75 19.06 -10.60 -12.87
C LEU A 75 18.09 -10.20 -13.98
N ARG A 76 17.17 -11.10 -14.32
CA ARG A 76 15.91 -10.77 -14.99
C ARG A 76 14.74 -11.04 -14.07
N MET A 77 14.02 -9.99 -13.68
CA MET A 77 12.72 -10.12 -13.04
C MET A 77 11.61 -10.08 -14.10
N HIS A 78 11.11 -11.25 -14.51
CA HIS A 78 10.09 -11.40 -15.54
C HIS A 78 8.69 -11.44 -14.93
N SER A 79 7.74 -10.70 -15.52
CA SER A 79 6.34 -10.72 -15.08
C SER A 79 5.58 -11.67 -15.98
N GLU A 80 4.79 -12.56 -15.39
CA GLU A 80 4.00 -13.58 -16.11
C GLU A 80 3.17 -12.98 -17.25
N CYS A 81 3.24 -13.60 -18.43
CA CYS A 81 2.48 -13.23 -19.61
C CYS A 81 2.25 -14.45 -20.50
N LEU A 82 1.18 -15.22 -20.25
CA LEU A 82 0.89 -16.46 -20.97
C LEU A 82 0.88 -16.28 -22.50
N THR A 83 0.22 -15.24 -22.97
CA THR A 83 0.07 -14.98 -24.41
C THR A 83 1.42 -14.74 -25.09
N GLY A 84 2.32 -14.00 -24.44
CA GLY A 84 3.64 -13.70 -25.00
C GLY A 84 4.62 -14.87 -24.80
N ASP A 85 4.66 -15.41 -23.58
CA ASP A 85 5.69 -16.35 -23.13
C ASP A 85 5.49 -17.76 -23.70
N ALA A 86 4.23 -18.22 -23.83
CA ALA A 86 3.92 -19.60 -24.23
C ALA A 86 3.19 -19.70 -25.59
N LEU A 87 2.37 -18.71 -25.95
CA LEU A 87 1.52 -18.78 -27.14
C LEU A 87 2.06 -18.00 -28.35
N GLY A 88 3.26 -17.41 -28.24
CA GLY A 88 3.93 -16.71 -29.34
C GLY A 88 3.21 -15.43 -29.80
N SER A 89 2.42 -14.80 -28.93
CA SER A 89 1.70 -13.57 -29.28
C SER A 89 2.67 -12.45 -29.66
N ARG A 90 2.40 -11.82 -30.80
CA ARG A 90 3.12 -10.63 -31.29
C ARG A 90 2.54 -9.31 -30.79
N ARG A 91 1.46 -9.33 -30.00
CA ARG A 91 0.84 -8.10 -29.43
C ARG A 91 1.69 -7.46 -28.32
N CYS A 92 2.60 -8.23 -27.73
CA CYS A 92 3.52 -7.76 -26.71
C CYS A 92 4.92 -8.35 -26.96
N ASP A 93 5.92 -7.79 -26.30
CA ASP A 93 7.32 -8.21 -26.37
C ASP A 93 7.73 -9.19 -25.26
N CYS A 94 6.79 -9.68 -24.44
CA CYS A 94 7.11 -10.46 -23.23
C CYS A 94 7.89 -11.75 -23.53
N GLY A 95 7.43 -12.55 -24.51
CA GLY A 95 8.11 -13.81 -24.87
C GLY A 95 9.53 -13.58 -25.40
N GLU A 96 9.70 -12.61 -26.30
CA GLU A 96 11.01 -12.24 -26.84
C GLU A 96 11.95 -11.74 -25.74
N GLN A 97 11.44 -10.93 -24.79
CA GLN A 97 12.22 -10.50 -23.63
C GLN A 97 12.62 -11.67 -22.72
N LEU A 98 11.75 -12.66 -22.50
CA LEU A 98 12.07 -13.84 -21.69
C LEU A 98 13.21 -14.65 -22.33
N GLN A 99 13.07 -14.97 -23.62
CA GLN A 99 14.07 -15.74 -24.36
C GLN A 99 15.41 -15.00 -24.44
N ALA A 100 15.39 -13.70 -24.76
CA ALA A 100 16.61 -12.88 -24.80
C ALA A 100 17.30 -12.80 -23.44
N SER A 101 16.54 -12.76 -22.34
CA SER A 101 17.10 -12.76 -20.99
C SER A 101 17.77 -14.09 -20.64
N MET A 102 17.11 -15.21 -20.96
CA MET A 102 17.67 -16.54 -20.75
C MET A 102 18.97 -16.74 -21.54
N ALA A 103 18.99 -16.33 -22.82
CA ALA A 103 20.19 -16.35 -23.65
C ALA A 103 21.32 -15.49 -23.07
N ARG A 104 20.99 -14.27 -22.61
CA ARG A 104 21.98 -13.35 -22.03
C ARG A 104 22.59 -13.89 -20.74
N ILE A 105 21.77 -14.50 -19.88
CA ILE A 105 22.21 -15.13 -18.63
C ILE A 105 23.05 -16.38 -18.92
N ALA A 106 22.66 -17.20 -19.88
CA ALA A 106 23.46 -18.33 -20.32
C ALA A 106 24.84 -17.88 -20.83
N ALA A 107 24.89 -16.84 -21.66
CA ALA A 107 26.14 -16.28 -22.17
C ALA A 107 27.03 -15.65 -21.08
N ALA A 108 26.42 -15.12 -20.01
CA ALA A 108 27.16 -14.59 -18.87
C ALA A 108 27.74 -15.69 -17.95
N GLY A 109 27.28 -16.94 -18.08
CA GLY A 109 27.71 -18.09 -17.25
C GLY A 109 27.13 -18.10 -15.84
N VAL A 110 26.67 -16.96 -15.32
CA VAL A 110 26.00 -16.86 -14.02
C VAL A 110 24.85 -15.85 -14.05
N GLY A 111 23.71 -16.18 -13.42
CA GLY A 111 22.57 -15.27 -13.30
C GLY A 111 21.25 -15.94 -12.97
N VAL A 112 20.21 -15.13 -12.79
CA VAL A 112 18.88 -15.57 -12.35
C VAL A 112 17.78 -14.95 -13.23
N VAL A 113 16.84 -15.77 -13.70
CA VAL A 113 15.51 -15.31 -14.15
C VAL A 113 14.50 -15.63 -13.07
N ILE A 114 13.81 -14.63 -12.53
CA ILE A 114 12.67 -14.83 -11.63
C ILE A 114 11.40 -14.63 -12.44
N TYR A 115 10.61 -15.69 -12.60
CA TYR A 115 9.29 -15.68 -13.22
C TYR A 115 8.24 -15.40 -12.14
N VAL A 116 7.86 -14.14 -12.02
CA VAL A 116 6.91 -13.68 -11.01
C VAL A 116 5.49 -13.89 -11.51
N ARG A 117 4.86 -14.94 -10.99
CA ARG A 117 3.44 -15.22 -11.17
C ARG A 117 2.52 -14.31 -10.36
N GLY A 118 1.26 -14.24 -10.77
CA GLY A 118 0.29 -13.27 -10.23
C GLY A 118 0.43 -11.87 -10.86
N HIS A 119 1.36 -11.70 -11.81
CA HIS A 119 1.59 -10.44 -12.54
C HIS A 119 0.95 -10.41 -13.93
N GLU A 120 0.19 -11.44 -14.31
CA GLU A 120 -0.52 -11.48 -15.59
C GLU A 120 -1.42 -10.25 -15.75
N GLY A 121 -1.39 -9.64 -16.94
CA GLY A 121 -2.11 -8.40 -17.21
C GLY A 121 -1.68 -7.21 -16.33
N ARG A 122 -0.48 -7.25 -15.73
CA ARG A 122 -0.04 -6.31 -14.67
C ARG A 122 -0.79 -6.49 -13.34
N GLY A 123 -1.13 -7.72 -13.00
CA GLY A 123 -1.77 -8.05 -11.71
C GLY A 123 -3.30 -8.07 -11.74
N ILE A 124 -3.91 -7.85 -12.92
CA ILE A 124 -5.38 -7.94 -13.11
C ILE A 124 -5.83 -9.34 -13.55
N GLY A 125 -4.89 -10.20 -13.95
CA GLY A 125 -5.14 -11.56 -14.41
C GLY A 125 -5.41 -11.70 -15.91
N LEU A 126 -5.38 -12.96 -16.37
CA LEU A 126 -5.45 -13.30 -17.79
C LEU A 126 -6.78 -12.89 -18.43
N LEU A 127 -7.91 -13.18 -17.78
CA LEU A 127 -9.23 -12.95 -18.36
C LEU A 127 -9.50 -11.47 -18.59
N GLU A 128 -9.10 -10.62 -17.64
CA GLU A 128 -9.24 -9.17 -17.75
C GLU A 128 -8.32 -8.58 -18.83
N LYS A 129 -7.09 -9.08 -18.94
CA LYS A 129 -6.21 -8.77 -20.07
C LYS A 129 -6.86 -9.10 -21.42
N LEU A 130 -7.49 -10.27 -21.54
CA LEU A 130 -8.19 -10.66 -22.78
C LEU A 130 -9.42 -9.78 -23.05
N ARG A 131 -10.14 -9.32 -22.03
CA ARG A 131 -11.21 -8.32 -22.20
C ARG A 131 -10.66 -6.98 -22.71
N ALA A 132 -9.53 -6.52 -22.18
CA ALA A 132 -8.88 -5.30 -22.65
C ALA A 132 -8.45 -5.44 -24.12
N TYR A 133 -7.90 -6.60 -24.50
CA TYR A 133 -7.60 -6.92 -25.90
C TYR A 133 -8.85 -6.92 -26.79
N ALA A 134 -9.97 -7.48 -26.33
CA ALA A 134 -11.20 -7.51 -27.10
C ALA A 134 -11.83 -6.12 -27.30
N LEU A 135 -11.53 -5.15 -26.43
CA LEU A 135 -11.91 -3.74 -26.62
C LEU A 135 -10.96 -3.05 -27.60
N GLN A 136 -9.65 -3.32 -27.51
CA GLN A 136 -8.65 -2.79 -28.44
C GLN A 136 -8.90 -3.28 -29.88
N ASP A 137 -9.32 -4.53 -30.05
CA ASP A 137 -9.69 -5.09 -31.36
C ASP A 137 -10.88 -4.36 -32.01
N ARG A 138 -11.65 -3.59 -31.22
CA ARG A 138 -12.76 -2.74 -31.69
C ARG A 138 -12.35 -1.28 -31.88
N GLY A 139 -11.05 -0.98 -31.81
CA GLY A 139 -10.50 0.36 -32.02
C GLY A 139 -10.47 1.24 -30.77
N VAL A 140 -10.77 0.70 -29.58
CA VAL A 140 -10.63 1.43 -28.32
C VAL A 140 -9.14 1.53 -27.97
N ASP A 141 -8.68 2.73 -27.61
CA ASP A 141 -7.31 2.96 -27.18
C ASP A 141 -6.93 2.03 -26.01
N THR A 142 -5.67 1.59 -25.95
CA THR A 142 -5.15 0.69 -24.90
C THR A 142 -5.43 1.19 -23.48
N VAL A 143 -5.43 2.51 -23.26
CA VAL A 143 -5.74 3.14 -21.98
C VAL A 143 -7.25 3.18 -21.75
N ASP A 144 -8.04 3.66 -22.71
CA ASP A 144 -9.50 3.65 -22.67
C ASP A 144 -10.10 2.24 -22.47
N ALA A 145 -9.47 1.21 -23.03
CA ALA A 145 -9.87 -0.19 -22.85
C ALA A 145 -9.66 -0.69 -21.42
N ASN A 146 -8.60 -0.24 -20.74
CA ASN A 146 -8.35 -0.57 -19.33
C ASN A 146 -9.24 0.28 -18.40
N LEU A 147 -9.46 1.56 -18.74
CA LEU A 147 -10.39 2.45 -18.03
C LEU A 147 -11.83 1.95 -18.09
N ALA A 148 -12.28 1.49 -19.26
CA ALA A 148 -13.63 0.93 -19.46
C ALA A 148 -13.87 -0.36 -18.66
N LEU A 149 -12.81 -1.06 -18.25
CA LEU A 149 -12.89 -2.29 -17.46
C LEU A 149 -12.65 -2.06 -15.96
N GLY A 150 -12.36 -0.81 -15.52
CA GLY A 150 -12.20 -0.47 -14.11
C GLY A 150 -10.91 -0.99 -13.46
N HIS A 151 -9.87 -1.25 -14.26
CA HIS A 151 -8.63 -1.87 -13.81
C HIS A 151 -7.54 -0.84 -13.47
N PRO A 152 -6.69 -1.08 -12.45
CA PRO A 152 -5.52 -0.25 -12.18
C PRO A 152 -4.51 -0.35 -13.35
N ALA A 153 -3.72 0.71 -13.58
CA ALA A 153 -2.69 0.70 -14.63
C ALA A 153 -1.58 -0.33 -14.38
N ASP A 154 -1.27 -0.61 -13.09
CA ASP A 154 -0.31 -1.63 -12.67
C ASP A 154 -0.57 -2.03 -11.21
N ALA A 155 -0.86 -3.31 -10.94
CA ALA A 155 -1.13 -3.85 -9.60
C ALA A 155 -0.03 -4.81 -9.10
N ARG A 156 1.14 -4.79 -9.74
CA ARG A 156 2.23 -5.72 -9.43
C ARG A 156 2.96 -5.35 -8.14
N THR A 157 3.35 -6.37 -7.37
CA THR A 157 4.15 -6.27 -6.15
C THR A 157 5.42 -7.12 -6.30
N PHE A 158 6.58 -6.62 -5.87
CA PHE A 158 7.87 -7.30 -6.13
C PHE A 158 8.48 -7.94 -4.88
N ASP A 159 7.74 -8.01 -3.78
CA ASP A 159 8.17 -8.55 -2.49
C ASP A 159 8.63 -10.01 -2.59
N ALA A 160 7.87 -10.84 -3.30
CA ALA A 160 8.21 -12.25 -3.52
C ALA A 160 9.53 -12.40 -4.30
N ALA A 161 9.80 -11.51 -5.26
CA ALA A 161 11.04 -11.55 -6.04
C ALA A 161 12.26 -11.20 -5.16
N ALA A 162 12.14 -10.19 -4.30
CA ALA A 162 13.20 -9.84 -3.35
C ALA A 162 13.43 -10.95 -2.31
N ALA A 163 12.36 -11.60 -1.84
CA ALA A 163 12.47 -12.74 -0.92
C ALA A 163 13.14 -13.95 -1.58
N ILE A 164 12.84 -14.24 -2.85
CA ILE A 164 13.51 -15.28 -3.64
C ILE A 164 15.01 -14.97 -3.81
N LEU A 165 15.40 -13.72 -4.06
CA LEU A 165 16.80 -13.33 -4.16
C LEU A 165 17.56 -13.55 -2.85
N ARG A 166 16.94 -13.19 -1.71
CA ARG A 166 17.50 -13.46 -0.37
C ARG A 166 17.69 -14.95 -0.13
N ASP A 167 16.69 -15.77 -0.47
CA ASP A 167 16.78 -17.22 -0.35
C ASP A 167 17.84 -17.84 -1.27
N LEU A 168 18.15 -17.19 -2.40
CA LEU A 168 19.24 -17.56 -3.30
C LEU A 168 20.61 -17.04 -2.85
N GLY A 169 20.69 -16.25 -1.78
CA GLY A 169 21.92 -15.64 -1.29
C GLY A 169 22.40 -14.45 -2.14
N VAL A 170 21.54 -13.86 -2.97
CA VAL A 170 21.89 -12.76 -3.87
C VAL A 170 21.46 -11.43 -3.26
N GLN A 171 22.41 -10.52 -3.04
CA GLN A 171 22.15 -9.20 -2.46
C GLN A 171 22.31 -8.04 -3.44
N ARG A 172 23.17 -8.21 -4.47
CA ARG A 172 23.51 -7.17 -5.42
C ARG A 172 23.39 -7.67 -6.86
N VAL A 173 22.72 -6.89 -7.72
CA VAL A 173 22.31 -7.34 -9.05
C VAL A 173 22.55 -6.34 -10.18
N ASP A 174 22.87 -6.86 -11.36
CA ASP A 174 22.76 -6.14 -12.64
C ASP A 174 21.38 -6.47 -13.24
N LEU A 175 20.45 -5.51 -13.26
CA LEU A 175 19.05 -5.73 -13.63
C LEU A 175 18.82 -5.58 -15.15
N LEU A 176 18.31 -6.62 -15.79
CA LEU A 176 17.82 -6.62 -17.17
C LEU A 176 16.37 -6.12 -17.25
N SER A 177 16.19 -4.79 -17.29
CA SER A 177 14.88 -4.15 -17.40
C SER A 177 14.93 -2.75 -18.04
N SER A 178 13.91 -2.43 -18.85
CA SER A 178 13.61 -1.05 -19.28
C SER A 178 12.62 -0.33 -18.34
N ASN A 179 12.16 -1.00 -17.28
CA ASN A 179 11.20 -0.45 -16.33
C ASN A 179 11.91 0.06 -15.05
N PRO A 180 12.04 1.38 -14.84
CA PRO A 180 12.62 1.94 -13.63
C PRO A 180 11.85 1.57 -12.35
N LEU A 181 10.54 1.26 -12.44
CA LEU A 181 9.76 0.80 -11.28
C LEU A 181 10.30 -0.51 -10.68
N LYS A 182 10.89 -1.39 -11.51
CA LYS A 182 11.48 -2.65 -11.04
C LYS A 182 12.77 -2.43 -10.27
N GLU A 183 13.56 -1.43 -10.68
CA GLU A 183 14.77 -1.02 -9.98
C GLU A 183 14.41 -0.40 -8.63
N HIS A 184 13.50 0.59 -8.60
CA HIS A 184 13.06 1.21 -7.35
C HIS A 184 12.45 0.21 -6.37
N ALA A 185 11.62 -0.72 -6.86
CA ALA A 185 11.02 -1.73 -6.00
C ALA A 185 12.06 -2.67 -5.38
N LEU A 186 13.07 -3.09 -6.14
CA LEU A 186 14.16 -3.93 -5.60
C LEU A 186 15.01 -3.17 -4.58
N THR A 187 15.36 -1.92 -4.87
CA THR A 187 16.11 -1.06 -3.94
C THR A 187 15.35 -0.84 -2.63
N ALA A 188 14.05 -0.55 -2.70
CA ALA A 188 13.19 -0.40 -1.52
C ALA A 188 13.03 -1.69 -0.69
N LEU A 189 13.35 -2.85 -1.26
CA LEU A 189 13.30 -4.16 -0.62
C LEU A 189 14.70 -4.68 -0.21
N ASN A 190 15.70 -3.78 -0.16
CA ASN A 190 17.11 -4.03 0.15
C ASN A 190 17.83 -4.99 -0.80
N VAL A 191 17.50 -4.93 -2.09
CA VAL A 191 18.30 -5.55 -3.13
C VAL A 191 19.04 -4.43 -3.86
N GLU A 192 20.37 -4.42 -3.76
CA GLU A 192 21.18 -3.38 -4.41
C GLU A 192 21.18 -3.60 -5.92
N VAL A 193 20.69 -2.62 -6.69
CA VAL A 193 20.77 -2.64 -8.15
C VAL A 193 21.99 -1.85 -8.59
N SER A 194 23.08 -2.54 -8.97
CA SER A 194 24.33 -1.93 -9.43
C SER A 194 24.18 -1.19 -10.75
N ARG A 195 23.35 -1.75 -11.64
CA ARG A 195 23.09 -1.20 -12.96
C ARG A 195 21.79 -1.77 -13.51
N ARG A 196 20.94 -0.91 -14.07
CA ARG A 196 19.81 -1.32 -14.92
C ARG A 196 20.20 -1.21 -16.40
N ARG A 197 19.93 -2.26 -17.18
CA ARG A 197 20.10 -2.27 -18.64
C ARG A 197 18.82 -2.72 -19.32
N GLY A 198 18.44 -2.03 -20.40
CA GLY A 198 17.39 -2.50 -21.30
C GLY A 198 17.76 -3.84 -21.95
N LEU A 199 16.74 -4.55 -22.42
CA LEU A 199 16.93 -5.64 -23.38
C LEU A 199 16.63 -5.09 -24.76
N ASP A 200 17.59 -5.20 -25.66
CA ASP A 200 17.42 -4.82 -27.06
C ASP A 200 16.60 -5.91 -27.76
N VAL A 201 15.27 -5.76 -27.67
CA VAL A 201 14.30 -6.53 -28.46
C VAL A 201 13.75 -5.59 -29.52
N LEU A 202 13.76 -6.01 -30.78
CA LEU A 202 13.32 -5.18 -31.91
C LEU A 202 11.81 -4.91 -31.84
N ASP A 203 11.42 -3.64 -31.93
CA ASP A 203 10.03 -3.24 -32.17
C ASP A 203 9.53 -3.87 -33.49
N ARG A 204 8.32 -4.41 -33.48
CA ARG A 204 7.64 -4.95 -34.67
C ARG A 204 6.41 -4.10 -35.00
N ALA A 205 5.97 -4.14 -36.26
CA ALA A 205 4.78 -3.39 -36.68
C ALA A 205 3.54 -3.69 -35.81
N ASP A 206 3.36 -4.95 -35.41
CA ASP A 206 2.21 -5.42 -34.62
C ASP A 206 2.21 -4.95 -33.16
N ASN A 207 3.35 -4.53 -32.60
CA ASN A 207 3.47 -4.09 -31.21
C ASN A 207 3.91 -2.62 -31.05
N ALA A 208 4.17 -1.90 -32.15
CA ALA A 208 4.65 -0.52 -32.12
C ALA A 208 3.74 0.42 -31.32
N ALA A 209 2.41 0.35 -31.52
CA ALA A 209 1.44 1.17 -30.80
C ALA A 209 1.38 0.83 -29.29
N TYR A 210 1.49 -0.45 -28.96
CA TYR A 210 1.53 -0.92 -27.56
C TYR A 210 2.82 -0.46 -26.86
N LEU A 211 3.98 -0.61 -27.51
CA LEU A 211 5.27 -0.20 -26.97
C LEU A 211 5.37 1.32 -26.83
N GLU A 212 4.82 2.09 -27.77
CA GLU A 212 4.76 3.55 -27.67
C GLU A 212 3.87 4.01 -26.49
N THR A 213 2.72 3.35 -26.29
CA THR A 213 1.85 3.64 -25.13
C THR A 213 2.59 3.35 -23.81
N LYS A 214 3.34 2.24 -23.76
CA LYS A 214 4.17 1.85 -22.60
C LYS A 214 5.28 2.87 -22.32
N ARG A 215 5.89 3.45 -23.35
CA ARG A 215 6.90 4.53 -23.21
C ARG A 215 6.29 5.83 -22.72
N ARG A 216 5.18 6.29 -23.32
CA ARG A 216 4.59 7.61 -23.03
C ARG A 216 3.86 7.70 -21.70
N ARG A 217 3.16 6.63 -21.30
CA ARG A 217 2.19 6.68 -20.19
C ARG A 217 2.55 5.80 -19.00
N MET A 218 3.59 4.97 -19.10
CA MET A 218 3.93 3.97 -18.06
C MET A 218 5.39 4.01 -17.62
N SER A 219 6.03 5.18 -17.72
CA SER A 219 7.39 5.47 -17.22
C SER A 219 8.46 4.45 -17.66
N HIS A 220 8.43 3.99 -18.91
CA HIS A 220 9.51 3.18 -19.48
C HIS A 220 10.43 4.07 -20.31
N ASP A 221 11.74 3.98 -20.09
CA ASP A 221 12.70 4.81 -20.83
C ASP A 221 12.58 4.53 -22.33
N ALA A 222 12.50 5.61 -23.11
CA ALA A 222 12.77 5.52 -24.54
C ALA A 222 14.25 5.16 -24.69
N ALA A 223 14.55 4.20 -25.58
CA ALA A 223 15.91 4.01 -26.03
C ALA A 223 16.39 5.30 -26.71
N GLY A 224 17.18 6.10 -25.98
CA GLY A 224 17.95 7.27 -26.40
C GLY A 224 17.18 8.36 -27.16
N ARG A 225 16.95 9.52 -26.53
CA ARG A 225 17.07 10.90 -27.08
C ARG A 225 16.68 11.96 -26.04
N THR A 226 17.48 13.03 -25.97
CA THR A 226 17.37 14.22 -25.09
C THR A 226 16.42 15.28 -25.66
N SER A 227 15.58 15.95 -24.84
CA SER A 227 15.17 17.35 -25.04
C SER A 227 14.38 17.97 -23.86
N SER A 228 14.50 19.31 -23.79
CA SER A 228 14.18 20.30 -22.74
C SER A 228 12.68 20.67 -22.54
N PRO A 229 12.31 21.44 -21.48
CA PRO A 229 10.92 21.65 -21.05
C PRO A 229 10.22 22.88 -21.69
N PRO A 230 8.87 22.92 -21.73
CA PRO A 230 8.10 24.08 -22.21
C PRO A 230 7.61 25.03 -21.07
N PRO A 231 7.20 26.27 -21.41
CA PRO A 231 6.92 27.36 -20.44
C PRO A 231 5.45 27.41 -19.96
N PRO A 232 5.13 28.23 -18.93
CA PRO A 232 3.82 28.23 -18.27
C PRO A 232 2.82 29.26 -18.88
N PRO A 233 1.51 29.02 -18.78
CA PRO A 233 0.50 30.03 -19.08
C PRO A 233 0.07 30.86 -17.85
N SER A 234 -0.44 32.05 -18.15
CA SER A 234 -0.70 33.17 -17.25
C SER A 234 -2.20 33.51 -17.07
N SER A 235 -2.47 34.34 -16.05
CA SER A 235 -3.58 35.31 -15.88
C SER A 235 -4.87 34.93 -15.12
N LYS A 236 -4.84 35.27 -13.81
CA LYS A 236 -5.74 36.06 -12.91
C LYS A 236 -7.30 36.12 -13.04
N PRO A 237 -7.99 36.43 -11.90
CA PRO A 237 -9.41 36.14 -11.64
C PRO A 237 -10.34 37.37 -11.71
N THR A 238 -11.66 37.13 -11.74
CA THR A 238 -12.70 38.16 -11.58
C THR A 238 -13.65 37.83 -10.43
N SER A 239 -13.86 38.82 -9.57
CA SER A 239 -14.73 38.84 -8.39
C SER A 239 -15.97 39.69 -8.66
N HIS A 240 -17.13 39.37 -8.08
CA HIS A 240 -18.12 40.39 -7.68
C HIS A 240 -18.92 40.00 -6.43
N PRO A 241 -19.28 40.98 -5.56
CA PRO A 241 -19.91 40.76 -4.26
C PRO A 241 -21.42 41.03 -4.28
N THR A 242 -22.19 40.48 -3.34
CA THR A 242 -23.52 41.01 -2.95
C THR A 242 -23.83 40.66 -1.49
N SER A 243 -24.45 41.58 -0.76
CA SER A 243 -24.62 41.61 0.71
C SER A 243 -26.08 41.57 1.17
N ALA A 244 -26.25 41.26 2.48
CA ALA A 244 -27.41 41.41 3.42
C ALA A 244 -28.29 40.15 3.68
N PRO A 245 -28.99 39.98 4.83
CA PRO A 245 -29.10 40.80 6.06
C PRO A 245 -28.81 40.05 7.40
N THR A 246 -28.70 40.81 8.49
CA THR A 246 -28.29 40.41 9.85
C THR A 246 -29.42 39.76 10.66
N THR A 247 -29.33 38.44 10.88
CA THR A 247 -29.78 37.78 12.11
C THR A 247 -28.50 37.51 12.90
N THR A 248 -28.44 37.74 14.22
CA THR A 248 -27.25 37.40 15.00
C THR A 248 -27.11 35.88 15.08
N THR A 249 -26.59 35.30 14.00
CA THR A 249 -26.15 33.92 13.91
C THR A 249 -24.93 33.76 14.81
N ALA A 250 -24.95 32.73 15.64
CA ALA A 250 -23.76 32.35 16.41
C ALA A 250 -22.59 32.19 15.44
N THR A 251 -21.44 32.72 15.81
CA THR A 251 -20.22 32.59 14.98
C THR A 251 -19.81 31.12 14.88
N ASP A 252 -19.11 30.74 13.81
CA ASP A 252 -18.53 29.40 13.64
C ASP A 252 -17.76 28.93 14.89
N ALA A 253 -17.06 29.85 15.57
CA ALA A 253 -16.29 29.56 16.77
C ALA A 253 -17.18 29.25 18.00
N GLU A 254 -18.33 29.90 18.14
CA GLU A 254 -19.29 29.61 19.21
C GLU A 254 -19.99 28.28 18.98
N VAL A 255 -20.41 28.02 17.73
CA VAL A 255 -21.01 26.75 17.34
C VAL A 255 -20.02 25.60 17.54
N TRP A 256 -18.77 25.78 17.14
CA TRP A 256 -17.72 24.78 17.32
C TRP A 256 -17.49 24.45 18.81
N ARG A 257 -17.36 25.46 19.67
CA ARG A 257 -17.24 25.25 21.13
C ARG A 257 -18.47 24.59 21.75
N SER A 258 -19.66 24.78 21.18
CA SER A 258 -20.86 24.03 21.61
C SER A 258 -20.75 22.56 21.25
N LEU A 259 -20.28 22.24 20.04
CA LEU A 259 -20.10 20.86 19.57
C LEU A 259 -19.03 20.12 20.39
N LEU A 260 -17.89 20.74 20.68
CA LEU A 260 -16.86 20.17 21.55
C LEU A 260 -17.40 19.81 22.94
N ALA A 261 -18.29 20.65 23.48
CA ALA A 261 -18.93 20.43 24.76
C ALA A 261 -20.10 19.41 24.71
N GLY A 262 -20.41 18.84 23.54
CA GLY A 262 -21.57 17.95 23.36
C GLY A 262 -22.92 18.61 23.62
N ARG A 263 -22.99 19.96 23.56
CA ARG A 263 -24.20 20.72 23.86
C ARG A 263 -25.08 20.87 22.60
N PRO A 264 -26.42 20.91 22.76
CA PRO A 264 -27.33 21.20 21.65
C PRO A 264 -26.95 22.54 21.01
N ALA A 265 -26.84 22.57 19.69
CA ALA A 265 -26.55 23.81 19.00
C ALA A 265 -27.79 24.71 18.94
N ALA A 266 -27.57 26.04 18.97
CA ALA A 266 -28.64 27.03 18.91
C ALA A 266 -29.35 27.05 17.53
N ASP A 267 -28.62 26.74 16.46
CA ASP A 267 -29.12 26.65 15.09
C ASP A 267 -28.87 25.24 14.54
N PRO A 268 -29.91 24.39 14.42
CA PRO A 268 -29.80 23.04 13.87
C PRO A 268 -29.36 22.99 12.40
N ASP A 269 -29.61 24.06 11.63
CA ASP A 269 -29.34 24.13 10.19
C ASP A 269 -27.92 24.63 9.87
N HIS A 270 -27.21 25.16 10.88
CA HIS A 270 -25.83 25.58 10.75
C HIS A 270 -24.94 24.44 10.23
N GLU A 271 -24.07 24.73 9.26
CA GLU A 271 -23.29 23.73 8.53
C GLU A 271 -22.48 22.80 9.46
N LEU A 272 -21.77 23.38 10.43
CA LEU A 272 -21.01 22.62 11.44
C LEU A 272 -21.89 21.67 12.26
N VAL A 273 -23.12 22.08 12.59
CA VAL A 273 -24.05 21.28 13.37
C VAL A 273 -24.57 20.11 12.53
N ARG A 274 -24.96 20.38 11.27
CA ARG A 274 -25.42 19.33 10.36
C ARG A 274 -24.34 18.29 10.08
N ARG A 275 -23.08 18.72 9.95
CA ARG A 275 -21.93 17.85 9.65
C ARG A 275 -21.46 17.07 10.87
N TYR A 276 -21.23 17.75 11.99
CA TYR A 276 -20.54 17.17 13.15
C TYR A 276 -21.45 16.84 14.33
N GLY A 277 -22.67 17.38 14.38
CA GLY A 277 -23.63 17.13 15.46
C GLY A 277 -23.84 15.64 15.78
N PRO A 278 -24.03 14.76 14.78
CA PRO A 278 -24.16 13.33 15.03
C PRO A 278 -22.93 12.69 15.70
N LEU A 279 -21.72 13.15 15.37
CA LEU A 279 -20.48 12.68 16.01
C LEU A 279 -20.33 13.29 17.42
N ALA A 280 -20.58 14.59 17.57
CA ALA A 280 -20.43 15.33 18.80
C ALA A 280 -21.37 14.84 19.93
N THR A 281 -22.58 14.39 19.56
CA THR A 281 -23.62 13.96 20.51
C THR A 281 -23.66 12.45 20.73
N ALA A 282 -22.99 11.65 19.90
CA ALA A 282 -22.97 10.20 20.05
C ALA A 282 -22.06 9.80 21.24
N PRO A 283 -22.58 9.06 22.24
CA PRO A 283 -21.75 8.60 23.36
C PRO A 283 -20.73 7.54 22.91
N ARG A 284 -21.05 6.78 21.86
CA ARG A 284 -20.18 5.79 21.24
C ARG A 284 -20.40 5.79 19.74
N VAL A 285 -19.34 5.93 18.97
CA VAL A 285 -19.37 5.88 17.51
C VAL A 285 -17.97 5.59 16.98
N VAL A 286 -17.86 4.73 15.99
CA VAL A 286 -16.63 4.46 15.25
C VAL A 286 -16.78 5.04 13.87
N VAL A 287 -15.97 6.04 13.56
CA VAL A 287 -15.95 6.70 12.26
C VAL A 287 -14.62 6.43 11.57
N ALA A 288 -14.61 6.43 10.25
CA ALA A 288 -13.37 6.44 9.47
C ALA A 288 -13.32 7.66 8.55
N GLN A 289 -12.13 8.18 8.27
CA GLN A 289 -11.90 9.21 7.27
C GLN A 289 -10.83 8.74 6.28
N LEU A 290 -11.12 8.86 4.99
CA LEU A 290 -10.19 8.52 3.91
C LEU A 290 -10.28 9.59 2.82
N ALA A 291 -9.13 10.14 2.45
CA ALA A 291 -8.99 11.08 1.34
C ALA A 291 -8.37 10.36 0.13
N GLN A 292 -8.91 10.60 -1.07
CA GLN A 292 -8.41 10.01 -2.31
C GLN A 292 -8.59 10.97 -3.50
N SER A 293 -7.85 10.72 -4.57
CA SER A 293 -8.05 11.30 -5.89
C SER A 293 -9.36 10.81 -6.53
N ALA A 294 -9.81 11.45 -7.60
CA ALA A 294 -11.01 11.07 -8.33
C ALA A 294 -10.92 9.67 -8.96
N ASP A 295 -9.70 9.20 -9.25
CA ASP A 295 -9.41 7.84 -9.72
C ASP A 295 -9.08 6.84 -8.59
N GLY A 296 -9.26 7.24 -7.31
CA GLY A 296 -9.31 6.33 -6.17
C GLY A 296 -7.97 6.03 -5.50
N PHE A 297 -6.99 6.93 -5.57
CA PHE A 297 -5.67 6.77 -4.94
C PHE A 297 -5.47 7.77 -3.80
N ILE A 298 -4.85 7.31 -2.70
CA ILE A 298 -4.63 8.11 -1.48
C ILE A 298 -3.24 8.75 -1.40
N THR A 299 -2.33 8.31 -2.26
CA THR A 299 -1.01 8.89 -2.49
C THR A 299 -0.49 8.36 -3.82
N SER A 300 0.36 9.11 -4.51
CA SER A 300 0.85 8.69 -5.83
C SER A 300 1.84 7.53 -5.72
N ALA A 301 2.15 6.93 -6.86
CA ALA A 301 3.17 5.90 -6.96
C ALA A 301 4.59 6.40 -6.58
N ALA A 302 4.81 7.71 -6.51
CA ALA A 302 6.09 8.31 -6.10
C ALA A 302 6.31 8.27 -4.57
N GLY A 303 5.27 7.99 -3.77
CA GLY A 303 5.37 7.91 -2.31
C GLY A 303 5.21 9.25 -1.58
N THR A 304 5.55 9.24 -0.29
CA THR A 304 5.27 10.25 0.76
C THR A 304 5.34 11.72 0.32
N GLY A 305 4.35 12.50 0.75
CA GLY A 305 4.34 13.97 0.64
C GLY A 305 3.26 14.53 -0.29
N ASP A 306 2.53 13.68 -1.01
CA ASP A 306 1.40 14.11 -1.82
C ASP A 306 0.24 14.55 -0.94
N VAL A 307 0.01 15.85 -0.91
CA VAL A 307 -1.23 16.40 -0.39
C VAL A 307 -2.30 16.17 -1.45
N VAL A 308 -3.15 15.15 -1.23
CA VAL A 308 -4.22 14.78 -2.16
C VAL A 308 -5.37 15.80 -2.13
N THR A 309 -5.71 16.27 -0.94
CA THR A 309 -6.89 17.12 -0.67
C THR A 309 -6.50 18.55 -0.27
N GLY A 310 -7.45 19.46 -0.37
CA GLY A 310 -7.29 20.86 0.00
C GLY A 310 -7.30 21.13 1.51
N PRO A 311 -6.99 22.39 1.90
CA PRO A 311 -6.92 22.79 3.31
C PRO A 311 -8.25 22.67 4.06
N GLU A 312 -9.39 22.74 3.37
CA GLU A 312 -10.71 22.55 3.98
C GLU A 312 -10.92 21.10 4.46
N ASP A 313 -10.39 20.11 3.74
CA ASP A 313 -10.42 18.71 4.17
C ASP A 313 -9.44 18.45 5.33
N HIS A 314 -8.27 19.08 5.31
CA HIS A 314 -7.36 19.02 6.45
C HIS A 314 -7.99 19.58 7.73
N ARG A 315 -8.71 20.71 7.62
CA ARG A 315 -9.49 21.27 8.73
C ARG A 315 -10.64 20.34 9.13
N HIS A 316 -11.29 19.68 8.18
CA HIS A 316 -12.31 18.67 8.46
C HIS A 316 -11.74 17.50 9.28
N LEU A 317 -10.59 16.95 8.87
CA LEU A 317 -9.88 15.90 9.60
C LEU A 317 -9.53 16.35 11.03
N HIS A 318 -9.00 17.56 11.18
CA HIS A 318 -8.68 18.12 12.49
C HIS A 318 -9.91 18.34 13.37
N ARG A 319 -11.07 18.68 12.80
CA ARG A 319 -12.35 18.73 13.51
C ARG A 319 -12.84 17.34 13.91
N LEU A 320 -12.67 16.32 13.07
CA LEU A 320 -12.97 14.94 13.46
C LEU A 320 -12.11 14.50 14.63
N ARG A 321 -10.78 14.74 14.59
CA ARG A 321 -9.86 14.43 15.70
C ARG A 321 -10.27 15.07 17.02
N ALA A 322 -10.68 16.35 16.98
CA ALA A 322 -11.11 17.11 18.15
C ALA A 322 -12.42 16.60 18.78
N LEU A 323 -13.21 15.81 18.06
CA LEU A 323 -14.50 15.29 18.53
C LEU A 323 -14.44 13.83 18.97
N VAL A 324 -13.30 13.14 18.79
CA VAL A 324 -13.14 11.74 19.16
C VAL A 324 -12.24 11.59 20.37
N ASP A 325 -12.41 10.48 21.08
CA ASP A 325 -11.61 10.18 22.28
C ASP A 325 -10.30 9.46 21.91
N ALA A 326 -10.26 8.81 20.73
CA ALA A 326 -9.10 8.09 20.21
C ALA A 326 -9.03 8.11 18.68
N VAL A 327 -7.81 8.12 18.14
CA VAL A 327 -7.51 8.03 16.71
C VAL A 327 -6.67 6.78 16.42
N VAL A 328 -7.18 5.90 15.56
CA VAL A 328 -6.56 4.64 15.17
C VAL A 328 -5.89 4.81 13.83
N VAL A 329 -4.62 4.40 13.75
CA VAL A 329 -3.85 4.37 12.51
C VAL A 329 -3.19 3.00 12.32
N GLY A 330 -3.05 2.57 11.07
CA GLY A 330 -2.25 1.38 10.76
C GLY A 330 -0.75 1.68 10.77
N VAL A 331 0.07 0.72 11.21
CA VAL A 331 1.53 0.87 11.26
C VAL A 331 2.19 1.31 9.95
N THR A 332 1.63 0.96 8.79
CA THR A 332 2.19 1.42 7.52
C THR A 332 2.16 2.93 7.39
N THR A 333 1.08 3.60 7.80
CA THR A 333 1.04 5.07 7.80
C THR A 333 2.04 5.65 8.81
N VAL A 334 2.28 4.98 9.94
CA VAL A 334 3.34 5.42 10.89
C VAL A 334 4.73 5.31 10.28
N VAL A 335 5.04 4.19 9.65
CA VAL A 335 6.36 3.96 9.01
C VAL A 335 6.60 4.91 7.85
N VAL A 336 5.55 5.20 7.07
CA VAL A 336 5.64 5.96 5.83
C VAL A 336 5.57 7.47 6.11
N ASP A 337 4.62 7.92 6.92
CA ASP A 337 4.31 9.35 7.05
C ASP A 337 4.71 9.97 8.39
N ASP A 338 5.11 9.16 9.38
CA ASP A 338 5.38 9.56 10.78
C ASP A 338 4.41 10.64 11.32
N PRO A 339 3.10 10.38 11.31
CA PRO A 339 2.09 11.41 11.55
C PRO A 339 2.04 11.80 13.03
N ARG A 340 1.73 13.07 13.33
CA ARG A 340 1.54 13.53 14.72
C ARG A 340 0.23 13.04 15.35
N LEU A 341 -0.82 12.90 14.53
CA LEU A 341 -2.18 12.49 14.94
C LEU A 341 -2.84 13.39 16.01
N THR A 342 -2.49 14.68 16.02
CA THR A 342 -3.01 15.70 16.94
C THR A 342 -3.98 16.66 16.25
N VAL A 343 -4.65 17.51 17.03
CA VAL A 343 -5.48 18.65 16.62
C VAL A 343 -4.59 19.89 16.48
N ARG A 344 -4.62 20.55 15.32
CA ARG A 344 -3.72 21.69 15.01
C ARG A 344 -4.42 22.82 14.27
N GLU A 345 -5.41 22.50 13.44
CA GLU A 345 -6.10 23.46 12.58
C GLU A 345 -7.47 23.89 13.13
N THR A 346 -7.80 23.50 14.37
CA THR A 346 -9.05 23.87 15.04
C THR A 346 -8.88 23.78 16.56
N GLU A 347 -9.86 24.30 17.31
CA GLU A 347 -9.91 24.19 18.78
C GLU A 347 -10.35 22.78 19.18
N GLY A 348 -9.77 22.21 20.25
CA GLY A 348 -10.14 20.91 20.78
C GLY A 348 -8.96 20.18 21.40
N ASP A 349 -9.26 19.14 22.18
CA ASP A 349 -8.25 18.32 22.82
C ASP A 349 -7.67 17.28 21.85
N ASP A 350 -6.42 16.87 22.10
CA ASP A 350 -5.77 15.81 21.34
C ASP A 350 -6.36 14.43 21.70
N PRO A 351 -6.74 13.60 20.71
CA PRO A 351 -7.24 12.25 20.98
C PRO A 351 -6.09 11.33 21.42
N VAL A 352 -6.43 10.24 22.11
CA VAL A 352 -5.46 9.17 22.35
C VAL A 352 -5.03 8.57 21.02
N ARG A 353 -3.72 8.48 20.79
CA ARG A 353 -3.17 7.91 19.57
C ARG A 353 -3.15 6.40 19.68
N VAL A 354 -3.59 5.69 18.65
CA VAL A 354 -3.69 4.23 18.66
C VAL A 354 -3.00 3.68 17.43
N VAL A 355 -1.85 3.04 17.62
CA VAL A 355 -1.07 2.44 16.54
C VAL A 355 -1.40 0.96 16.45
N LEU A 356 -2.07 0.55 15.37
CA LEU A 356 -2.35 -0.85 15.06
C LEU A 356 -1.17 -1.47 14.31
N ASP A 357 -0.45 -2.34 15.02
CA ASP A 357 0.78 -2.95 14.55
C ASP A 357 0.90 -4.43 14.97
N PRO A 358 0.14 -5.32 14.31
CA PRO A 358 0.07 -6.74 14.68
C PRO A 358 1.44 -7.45 14.71
N HIS A 359 2.44 -6.92 14.00
CA HIS A 359 3.76 -7.52 13.87
C HIS A 359 4.90 -6.75 14.55
N GLY A 360 4.60 -5.64 15.26
CA GLY A 360 5.62 -4.88 16.01
C GLY A 360 6.65 -4.17 15.12
N ARG A 361 6.21 -3.63 13.98
CA ARG A 361 7.06 -2.98 12.96
C ARG A 361 7.29 -1.48 13.19
N ALA A 362 6.47 -0.84 14.01
CA ALA A 362 6.54 0.61 14.19
C ALA A 362 7.93 0.98 14.73
N PRO A 363 8.67 1.92 14.11
CA PRO A 363 9.97 2.34 14.60
C PRO A 363 9.81 2.90 16.01
N ARG A 364 10.65 2.47 16.95
CA ARG A 364 10.58 2.98 18.34
C ARG A 364 10.89 4.48 18.42
N THR A 365 11.49 5.04 17.38
CA THR A 365 11.81 6.46 17.21
C THR A 365 10.69 7.27 16.54
N ALA A 366 9.58 6.65 16.14
CA ALA A 366 8.47 7.37 15.51
C ALA A 366 7.92 8.47 16.43
N GLY A 367 7.51 9.61 15.86
CA GLY A 367 7.01 10.77 16.59
C GLY A 367 5.84 10.41 17.51
N VAL A 368 4.93 9.54 17.04
CA VAL A 368 3.80 9.02 17.81
C VAL A 368 4.18 8.36 19.15
N PHE A 369 5.44 7.94 19.33
CA PHE A 369 5.93 7.33 20.56
C PHE A 369 6.86 8.23 21.39
N THR A 370 7.39 9.30 20.78
CA THR A 370 8.54 10.04 21.32
C THR A 370 8.29 11.52 21.54
N ASP A 371 7.31 12.12 20.86
CA ASP A 371 7.07 13.57 20.89
C ASP A 371 6.38 14.07 22.18
N GLY A 372 5.80 13.16 22.96
CA GLY A 372 5.04 13.45 24.18
C GLY A 372 3.82 14.35 24.03
N LEU A 373 3.29 14.51 22.81
CA LEU A 373 2.17 15.41 22.55
C LEU A 373 0.82 14.84 23.02
N ALA A 374 0.64 13.53 22.92
CA ALA A 374 -0.59 12.85 23.35
C ALA A 374 -0.29 11.43 23.86
N PRO A 375 -1.13 10.86 24.75
CA PRO A 375 -0.99 9.46 25.16
C PRO A 375 -1.10 8.53 23.95
N THR A 376 -0.30 7.46 23.93
CA THR A 376 -0.28 6.51 22.81
C THR A 376 -0.51 5.08 23.28
N LEU A 377 -1.45 4.40 22.64
CA LEU A 377 -1.66 2.95 22.73
C LEU A 377 -0.99 2.28 21.53
N TRP A 378 -0.11 1.32 21.78
CA TRP A 378 0.51 0.49 20.74
C TRP A 378 -0.06 -0.93 20.79
N LEU A 379 -0.95 -1.25 19.85
CA LEU A 379 -1.63 -2.54 19.75
C LEU A 379 -0.82 -3.50 18.89
N THR A 380 -0.36 -4.61 19.47
CA THR A 380 0.55 -5.53 18.78
C THR A 380 0.27 -7.00 19.07
N GLY A 381 0.46 -7.87 18.08
CA GLY A 381 0.40 -9.33 18.27
C GLY A 381 1.70 -9.94 18.79
N ARG A 382 2.75 -9.13 18.97
CA ARG A 382 4.08 -9.58 19.42
C ARG A 382 4.20 -9.46 20.95
N PRO A 383 4.38 -10.57 21.70
CA PRO A 383 4.46 -10.54 23.17
C PRO A 383 5.79 -9.98 23.69
N ASP A 384 6.79 -9.84 22.83
CA ASP A 384 8.13 -9.33 23.14
C ASP A 384 8.24 -7.80 22.98
N VAL A 385 7.25 -7.14 22.38
CA VAL A 385 7.25 -5.68 22.27
C VAL A 385 7.10 -5.07 23.66
N ARG A 386 7.90 -4.04 23.93
CA ARG A 386 7.91 -3.28 25.18
C ARG A 386 7.71 -1.80 24.90
N PRO A 387 7.04 -1.07 25.79
CA PRO A 387 6.80 0.36 25.61
C PRO A 387 8.13 1.11 25.48
N PRO A 388 8.27 2.03 24.50
CA PRO A 388 9.46 2.85 24.33
C PRO A 388 9.59 3.95 25.39
N SER A 389 8.50 4.35 26.04
CA SER A 389 8.45 5.35 27.10
C SER A 389 7.20 5.17 27.97
N ASP A 390 7.12 5.83 29.13
CA ASP A 390 5.97 5.78 30.04
C ASP A 390 4.69 6.38 29.44
N GLN A 391 4.82 7.16 28.36
CA GLN A 391 3.69 7.76 27.64
C GLN A 391 3.07 6.82 26.61
N VAL A 392 3.68 5.66 26.40
CA VAL A 392 3.21 4.62 25.48
C VAL A 392 2.78 3.39 26.28
N GLU A 393 1.51 3.02 26.18
CA GLU A 393 1.01 1.74 26.69
C GLU A 393 1.02 0.72 25.57
N VAL A 394 1.64 -0.44 25.78
CA VAL A 394 1.60 -1.56 24.82
C VAL A 394 0.47 -2.51 25.21
N VAL A 395 -0.40 -2.82 24.26
CA VAL A 395 -1.52 -3.74 24.44
C VAL A 395 -1.35 -4.91 23.48
N HIS A 396 -1.29 -6.13 24.03
CA HIS A 396 -1.09 -7.33 23.22
C HIS A 396 -2.42 -7.86 22.68
N LEU A 397 -2.50 -8.01 21.36
CA LEU A 397 -3.63 -8.60 20.65
C LEU A 397 -3.41 -10.11 20.51
N ALA A 398 -4.13 -10.88 21.33
CA ALA A 398 -4.11 -12.34 21.29
C ALA A 398 -5.52 -12.90 21.03
N GLY A 399 -5.59 -14.04 20.37
CA GLY A 399 -6.79 -14.86 20.29
C GLY A 399 -7.12 -15.53 21.63
N PRO A 400 -8.29 -16.16 21.75
CA PRO A 400 -8.74 -16.81 22.99
C PRO A 400 -7.75 -17.84 23.56
N ASP A 401 -7.04 -18.53 22.67
CA ASP A 401 -6.09 -19.58 23.03
C ASP A 401 -4.65 -19.04 23.27
N GLY A 402 -4.49 -17.71 23.34
CA GLY A 402 -3.19 -17.04 23.46
C GLY A 402 -2.37 -16.98 22.16
N GLY A 403 -2.87 -17.55 21.06
CA GLY A 403 -2.27 -17.46 19.72
C GLY A 403 -2.57 -16.14 18.99
N PRO A 404 -2.13 -15.98 17.73
CA PRO A 404 -2.40 -14.79 16.94
C PRO A 404 -3.89 -14.54 16.72
N LEU A 405 -4.35 -13.30 16.90
CA LEU A 405 -5.72 -12.92 16.58
C LEU A 405 -5.94 -12.91 15.06
N ALA A 406 -6.99 -13.58 14.60
CA ALA A 406 -7.36 -13.58 13.18
C ALA A 406 -7.60 -12.15 12.66
N ALA A 407 -7.05 -11.82 11.49
CA ALA A 407 -7.09 -10.46 10.93
C ALA A 407 -8.51 -9.86 10.86
N ALA A 408 -9.51 -10.67 10.49
CA ALA A 408 -10.91 -10.25 10.43
C ALA A 408 -11.51 -9.85 11.79
N ARG A 409 -10.94 -10.34 12.90
CA ARG A 409 -11.40 -10.02 14.28
C ARG A 409 -10.65 -8.83 14.89
N VAL A 410 -9.54 -8.40 14.29
CA VAL A 410 -8.72 -7.30 14.81
C VAL A 410 -9.52 -6.01 14.98
N PRO A 411 -10.28 -5.50 13.98
CA PRO A 411 -11.01 -4.25 14.14
C PRO A 411 -11.97 -4.24 15.34
N GLY A 412 -12.77 -5.30 15.50
CA GLY A 412 -13.69 -5.45 16.63
C GLY A 412 -12.97 -5.49 17.99
N ALA A 413 -11.82 -6.18 18.06
CA ALA A 413 -11.00 -6.21 19.26
C ALA A 413 -10.41 -4.84 19.61
N VAL A 414 -9.94 -4.06 18.62
CA VAL A 414 -9.46 -2.69 18.85
C VAL A 414 -10.58 -1.83 19.45
N VAL A 415 -11.77 -1.87 18.86
CA VAL A 415 -12.92 -1.09 19.36
C VAL A 415 -13.29 -1.50 20.79
N ALA A 416 -13.28 -2.80 21.11
CA ALA A 416 -13.57 -3.30 22.46
C ALA A 416 -12.54 -2.79 23.49
N ILE A 417 -11.25 -2.91 23.18
CA ILE A 417 -10.14 -2.46 24.02
C ILE A 417 -10.23 -0.95 24.33
N LEU A 418 -10.61 -0.16 23.35
CA LEU A 418 -10.79 1.29 23.50
C LEU A 418 -12.00 1.61 24.39
N ARG A 419 -13.12 0.92 24.19
CA ARG A 419 -14.33 1.09 25.01
C ARG A 419 -14.11 0.71 26.47
N GLU A 420 -13.36 -0.35 26.74
CA GLU A 420 -12.96 -0.75 28.09
C GLU A 420 -12.10 0.32 28.79
N ARG A 421 -11.34 1.10 28.01
CA ARG A 421 -10.55 2.26 28.47
C ARG A 421 -11.34 3.57 28.48
N GLY A 422 -12.68 3.50 28.37
CA GLY A 422 -13.56 4.67 28.39
C GLY A 422 -13.50 5.52 27.13
N ARG A 423 -13.00 4.99 26.00
CA ARG A 423 -12.91 5.69 24.72
C ARG A 423 -14.04 5.20 23.81
N GLY A 424 -15.10 6.00 23.71
CA GLY A 424 -16.35 5.65 23.04
C GLY A 424 -16.41 6.13 21.59
N ARG A 425 -15.83 7.29 21.32
CA ARG A 425 -15.75 7.92 20.00
C ARG A 425 -14.37 7.64 19.40
N VAL A 426 -14.33 6.90 18.31
CA VAL A 426 -13.09 6.42 17.69
C VAL A 426 -13.06 6.86 16.25
N LEU A 427 -11.95 7.48 15.82
CA LEU A 427 -11.67 7.80 14.44
C LEU A 427 -10.63 6.83 13.89
N VAL A 428 -10.91 6.16 12.78
CA VAL A 428 -9.95 5.34 12.04
C VAL A 428 -9.41 6.19 10.89
N GLU A 429 -8.14 6.50 10.95
CA GLU A 429 -7.39 7.23 9.93
C GLU A 429 -6.33 6.34 9.28
N GLY A 430 -5.84 6.77 8.13
CA GLY A 430 -4.64 6.23 7.49
C GLY A 430 -4.93 5.45 6.23
N GLY A 431 -3.99 4.56 5.88
CA GLY A 431 -3.98 3.89 4.59
C GLY A 431 -5.25 3.08 4.28
N GLY A 432 -5.56 2.95 3.00
CA GLY A 432 -6.78 2.29 2.49
C GLY A 432 -7.01 0.88 3.06
N ARG A 433 -5.94 0.14 3.39
CA ARG A 433 -6.03 -1.19 4.03
C ARG A 433 -6.65 -1.15 5.44
N THR A 434 -6.28 -0.17 6.27
CA THR A 434 -6.80 -0.07 7.65
C THR A 434 -8.27 0.29 7.64
N VAL A 435 -8.65 1.30 6.86
CA VAL A 435 -10.06 1.70 6.74
C VAL A 435 -10.90 0.56 6.15
N SER A 436 -10.38 -0.12 5.12
CA SER A 436 -11.08 -1.25 4.50
C SER A 436 -11.26 -2.44 5.44
N SER A 437 -10.28 -2.72 6.32
CA SER A 437 -10.42 -3.84 7.26
C SER A 437 -11.50 -3.57 8.32
N PHE A 438 -11.58 -2.35 8.83
CA PHE A 438 -12.66 -1.95 9.75
C PHE A 438 -14.03 -1.99 9.06
N LEU A 439 -14.10 -1.54 7.81
CA LEU A 439 -15.33 -1.59 7.02
C LEU A 439 -15.77 -3.03 6.74
N ALA A 440 -14.84 -3.90 6.31
CA ALA A 440 -15.12 -5.32 6.05
C ALA A 440 -15.52 -6.10 7.31
N ALA A 441 -15.02 -5.69 8.48
CA ALA A 441 -15.39 -6.28 9.76
C ALA A 441 -16.73 -5.76 10.32
N GLY A 442 -17.41 -4.83 9.64
CA GLY A 442 -18.62 -4.19 10.15
C GLY A 442 -18.37 -3.38 11.44
N ALA A 443 -17.16 -2.85 11.59
CA ALA A 443 -16.71 -2.15 12.80
C ALA A 443 -16.80 -0.62 12.68
N LEU A 444 -17.43 -0.10 11.61
CA LEU A 444 -17.63 1.33 11.37
C LEU A 444 -19.12 1.67 11.42
N ASP A 445 -19.46 2.74 12.14
CA ASP A 445 -20.79 3.33 12.14
C ASP A 445 -20.92 4.39 11.04
N ARG A 446 -19.81 5.09 10.70
CA ARG A 446 -19.77 6.07 9.61
C ARG A 446 -18.45 6.02 8.85
N LEU A 447 -18.49 6.36 7.57
CA LEU A 447 -17.30 6.56 6.75
C LEU A 447 -17.40 7.93 6.08
N TYR A 448 -16.40 8.78 6.31
CA TYR A 448 -16.14 9.97 5.54
C TYR A 448 -15.15 9.59 4.43
N LEU A 449 -15.55 9.79 3.16
CA LEU A 449 -14.71 9.56 2.00
C LEU A 449 -14.60 10.86 1.22
N THR A 450 -13.46 11.52 1.32
CA THR A 450 -13.17 12.74 0.58
C THR A 450 -12.54 12.39 -0.76
N THR A 451 -13.14 12.89 -1.84
CA THR A 451 -12.60 12.78 -3.20
C THR A 451 -12.15 14.15 -3.66
N ALA A 452 -10.84 14.30 -3.88
CA ALA A 452 -10.24 15.47 -4.50
C ALA A 452 -10.41 15.41 -6.03
N PRO A 453 -10.66 16.54 -6.71
CA PRO A 453 -10.88 16.61 -8.15
C PRO A 453 -9.58 16.51 -8.97
N ILE A 454 -8.67 15.63 -8.55
CA ILE A 454 -7.40 15.35 -9.22
C ILE A 454 -7.39 13.90 -9.73
N LEU A 455 -6.67 13.66 -10.83
CA LEU A 455 -6.42 12.32 -11.36
C LEU A 455 -4.94 12.02 -11.19
N MET A 456 -4.64 10.95 -10.46
CA MET A 456 -3.27 10.62 -10.08
C MET A 456 -2.63 9.64 -11.07
N GLY A 457 -3.44 8.87 -11.80
CA GLY A 457 -3.02 7.88 -12.79
C GLY A 457 -2.42 6.61 -12.21
N GLY A 458 -2.17 6.57 -10.90
CA GLY A 458 -1.62 5.42 -10.19
C GLY A 458 -1.04 5.79 -8.82
N GLY A 459 -1.08 4.85 -7.88
CA GLY A 459 -0.60 5.07 -6.53
C GLY A 459 -1.13 4.03 -5.54
N VAL A 460 -1.10 4.36 -4.26
CA VAL A 460 -1.71 3.51 -3.23
C VAL A 460 -3.23 3.66 -3.34
N PRO A 461 -3.98 2.57 -3.59
CA PRO A 461 -5.44 2.68 -3.69
C PRO A 461 -6.09 3.05 -2.35
N GLY A 462 -7.27 3.68 -2.44
CA GLY A 462 -8.17 3.90 -1.31
C GLY A 462 -8.85 2.62 -0.82
N LEU A 463 -10.18 2.61 -0.78
CA LEU A 463 -10.93 1.45 -0.29
C LEU A 463 -10.73 0.22 -1.20
N ARG A 464 -10.48 -0.94 -0.59
CA ARG A 464 -10.31 -2.23 -1.27
C ARG A 464 -11.01 -3.34 -0.49
N PHE A 465 -11.81 -4.12 -1.21
CA PHE A 465 -12.47 -5.31 -0.67
C PHE A 465 -12.01 -6.54 -1.46
N GLU A 466 -12.03 -7.70 -0.81
CA GLU A 466 -11.95 -8.97 -1.54
C GLU A 466 -13.17 -9.09 -2.47
N ALA A 467 -12.95 -9.69 -3.64
CA ALA A 467 -14.00 -9.80 -4.65
C ALA A 467 -15.20 -10.60 -4.11
N LEU A 468 -16.35 -9.95 -4.02
CA LEU A 468 -17.61 -10.64 -3.73
C LEU A 468 -17.88 -11.62 -4.88
N GLY A 469 -17.82 -12.92 -4.60
CA GLY A 469 -18.09 -13.98 -5.59
C GLY A 469 -19.53 -13.99 -6.13
N SER A 470 -20.40 -13.13 -5.60
CA SER A 470 -21.80 -12.97 -6.00
C SER A 470 -22.21 -11.49 -6.05
N ARG A 471 -23.05 -11.12 -7.04
CA ARG A 471 -23.69 -9.79 -7.15
C ARG A 471 -24.74 -9.52 -6.06
N THR A 472 -25.12 -10.52 -5.27
CA THR A 472 -26.05 -10.37 -4.14
C THR A 472 -25.29 -9.94 -2.89
N GLY A 473 -24.91 -8.66 -2.84
CA GLY A 473 -24.19 -8.10 -1.69
C GLY A 473 -23.82 -6.62 -1.83
N ILE A 474 -24.37 -5.92 -2.82
CA ILE A 474 -24.11 -4.49 -2.99
C ILE A 474 -24.87 -3.72 -1.92
N HIS A 475 -24.16 -3.29 -0.89
CA HIS A 475 -24.69 -2.44 0.15
C HIS A 475 -24.87 -1.01 -0.38
N ARG A 476 -26.04 -0.41 -0.16
CA ARG A 476 -26.36 0.98 -0.53
C ARG A 476 -26.75 1.77 0.73
N PRO A 477 -25.77 2.16 1.55
CA PRO A 477 -26.04 2.91 2.77
C PRO A 477 -26.60 4.30 2.45
N THR A 478 -27.21 4.91 3.46
CA THR A 478 -27.62 6.32 3.36
C THR A 478 -26.37 7.20 3.26
N VAL A 479 -26.38 8.18 2.36
CA VAL A 479 -25.24 9.08 2.16
C VAL A 479 -25.61 10.55 2.33
N ARG A 480 -24.70 11.32 2.92
CA ARG A 480 -24.71 12.79 2.91
C ARG A 480 -23.47 13.28 2.15
N ARG A 481 -23.57 14.43 1.50
CA ARG A 481 -22.45 15.03 0.76
C ARG A 481 -22.18 16.42 1.25
N HIS A 482 -20.90 16.73 1.40
CA HIS A 482 -20.41 18.02 1.85
C HIS A 482 -19.32 18.48 0.88
N LEU A 483 -19.29 19.77 0.57
CA LEU A 483 -18.16 20.38 -0.13
C LEU A 483 -17.14 20.85 0.89
N LEU A 484 -15.87 20.54 0.63
CA LEU A 484 -14.71 20.97 1.41
C LEU A 484 -13.77 21.70 0.46
N GLY A 485 -14.04 22.98 0.23
CA GLY A 485 -13.38 23.72 -0.85
C GLY A 485 -13.72 23.11 -2.20
N ALA A 486 -12.71 22.64 -2.93
CA ALA A 486 -12.89 21.93 -4.20
C ALA A 486 -13.17 20.43 -4.04
N ASP A 487 -12.97 19.88 -2.85
CA ASP A 487 -13.12 18.44 -2.59
C ASP A 487 -14.57 18.10 -2.24
N THR A 488 -14.97 16.87 -2.55
CA THR A 488 -16.29 16.34 -2.17
C THR A 488 -16.14 15.25 -1.13
N CYS A 489 -16.66 15.50 0.07
CA CYS A 489 -16.77 14.49 1.13
C CYS A 489 -18.13 13.79 1.04
N THR A 490 -18.10 12.48 0.79
CA THR A 490 -19.27 11.61 0.90
C THR A 490 -19.23 10.90 2.25
N GLU A 491 -20.20 11.23 3.10
CA GLU A 491 -20.43 10.56 4.37
C GLU A 491 -21.40 9.40 4.16
N PHE A 492 -20.96 8.18 4.46
CA PHE A 492 -21.78 6.97 4.46
C PHE A 492 -22.23 6.68 5.89
N ASP A 493 -23.53 6.54 6.11
CA ASP A 493 -24.10 6.06 7.36
C ASP A 493 -24.21 4.53 7.32
N LEU A 494 -23.39 3.86 8.12
CA LEU A 494 -23.23 2.41 8.16
C LEU A 494 -23.93 1.80 9.38
N SER A 495 -24.51 2.62 10.25
CA SER A 495 -25.16 2.19 11.50
C SER A 495 -26.48 1.41 11.28
N VAL A 496 -26.99 1.41 10.05
CA VAL A 496 -28.31 0.88 9.67
C VAL A 496 -28.21 -0.33 8.73
N GLY A 497 -27.03 -0.93 8.60
CA GLY A 497 -26.69 -1.89 7.54
C GLY A 497 -26.53 -3.34 7.96
#